data_AF-A0A820BWM5-F1
#
_entry.id   AF-A0A820BWM5-F1
#
_cell.length_a   1.000
_cell.length_b   1.000
_cell.length_c   1.000
_cell.angle_alpha   90.00
_cell.angle_beta   90.00
_cell.angle_gamma   90.00
#
_symmetry.space_group_name_H-M   'P 1'
#
loop_
_entity.id
_entity.type
_entity.pdbx_description
1 polymer ?
#
loop_
_entity_poly.entity_id
_entity_poly.type
_entity_poly.pdbx_seq_one_letter_code
_entity_poly.pdbx_strand_id
1 'polypeptide(L)'
;VSYTANLASDLTIAKSNNIISGIDDIKNGKIPLNRIGILAGSAIEDYYLGEVSNGVRNFHPLQTYDDIYHSLLAGIIDASFLDDGLAEYITNNIHCNLTIIGNDFDKSSYGIVIPQHWLHAQVLDVTILQLKEGGDLENLRHKWFDMQTCSDSSQILTEIGIEATSGLFLVFGVISTLPLLLFAWKERQNIKNRLF
;
A
#
# COMPACT_ATOMS: atom_id res chain seq x y z
N VAL A 1 20.69 -10.50 -22.50
CA VAL A 1 20.75 -10.04 -21.09
C VAL A 1 20.33 -8.56 -20.97
N SER A 2 20.72 -7.66 -21.87
CA SER A 2 20.38 -6.23 -21.77
C SER A 2 18.89 -5.88 -21.97
N TYR A 3 18.17 -6.57 -22.85
CA TYR A 3 16.74 -6.27 -23.10
C TYR A 3 15.84 -6.60 -21.89
N THR A 4 16.10 -7.74 -21.24
CA THR A 4 15.40 -8.14 -20.02
C THR A 4 15.74 -7.23 -18.84
N ALA A 5 16.99 -6.76 -18.76
CA ALA A 5 17.42 -5.80 -17.74
C ALA A 5 16.77 -4.42 -17.92
N ASN A 6 16.64 -3.93 -19.15
CA ASN A 6 16.03 -2.63 -19.43
C ASN A 6 14.53 -2.64 -19.15
N LEU A 7 13.82 -3.69 -19.59
CA LEU A 7 12.39 -3.84 -19.32
C LEU A 7 12.11 -3.99 -17.82
N ALA A 8 12.92 -4.78 -17.11
CA ALA A 8 12.80 -4.91 -15.66
C ALA A 8 13.04 -3.55 -14.97
N SER A 9 14.05 -2.79 -15.41
CA SER A 9 14.33 -1.44 -14.92
C SER A 9 13.14 -0.50 -15.14
N ASP A 10 12.55 -0.48 -16.33
CA ASP A 10 11.42 0.39 -16.65
C ASP A 10 10.17 0.03 -15.82
N LEU A 11 9.89 -1.26 -15.61
CA LEU A 11 8.80 -1.73 -14.75
C LEU A 11 9.03 -1.38 -13.28
N THR A 12 10.27 -1.49 -12.79
CA THR A 12 10.64 -1.08 -11.43
C THR A 12 10.49 0.43 -11.24
N ILE A 13 10.90 1.24 -12.23
CA ILE A 13 10.77 2.70 -12.21
C ILE A 13 9.29 3.13 -12.24
N ALA A 14 8.47 2.52 -13.09
CA ALA A 14 7.04 2.80 -13.17
C ALA A 14 6.31 2.47 -11.86
N LYS A 15 6.67 1.34 -11.21
CA LYS A 15 6.16 0.97 -9.88
C LYS A 15 6.63 1.95 -8.80
N SER A 16 7.88 2.40 -8.86
CA SER A 16 8.46 3.34 -7.89
C SER A 16 7.85 4.74 -7.93
N ASN A 17 7.50 5.26 -9.10
CA ASN A 17 6.97 6.63 -9.23
C ASN A 17 5.56 6.80 -8.62
N ASN A 18 4.77 5.73 -8.59
CA ASN A 18 3.40 5.75 -8.06
C ASN A 18 3.30 5.40 -6.56
N ILE A 19 4.41 5.01 -5.92
CA ILE A 19 4.41 4.69 -4.50
C ILE A 19 4.64 5.98 -3.71
N ILE A 20 3.69 6.31 -2.84
CA ILE A 20 3.87 7.33 -1.79
C ILE A 20 5.04 6.85 -0.92
N SER A 21 6.01 7.70 -0.64
CA SER A 21 7.18 7.34 0.17
C SER A 21 7.07 7.83 1.62
N GLY A 22 6.19 8.79 1.90
CA GLY A 22 5.98 9.33 3.23
C GLY A 22 5.17 10.62 3.22
N ILE A 23 5.18 11.33 4.35
CA ILE A 23 4.38 12.53 4.56
C ILE A 23 4.73 13.68 3.61
N ASP A 24 6.00 13.81 3.21
CA ASP A 24 6.44 14.89 2.32
C ASP A 24 5.79 14.78 0.94
N ASP A 25 5.60 13.56 0.42
CA ASP A 25 4.89 13.33 -0.85
C ASP A 25 3.44 13.84 -0.77
N ILE A 26 2.81 13.67 0.39
CA ILE A 26 1.45 14.15 0.65
C ILE A 26 1.43 15.68 0.70
N LYS A 27 2.34 16.29 1.47
CA LYS A 27 2.45 17.76 1.59
C LYS A 27 2.80 18.43 0.26
N ASN A 28 3.57 17.75 -0.60
CA ASN A 28 3.94 18.22 -1.93
C ASN A 28 2.85 17.94 -3.00
N GLY A 29 1.72 17.34 -2.63
CA GLY A 29 0.58 17.14 -3.53
C GLY A 29 0.75 16.00 -4.54
N LYS A 30 1.57 14.99 -4.24
CA LYS A 30 1.70 13.79 -5.08
C LYS A 30 0.38 13.02 -5.20
N ILE A 31 -0.48 13.11 -4.17
CA ILE A 31 -1.83 12.59 -4.17
C ILE A 31 -2.87 13.70 -3.97
N PRO A 32 -4.04 13.61 -4.63
CA PRO A 32 -5.14 14.53 -4.37
C PRO A 32 -5.61 14.44 -2.91
N LEU A 33 -5.82 15.58 -2.26
CA LEU A 33 -6.17 15.62 -0.83
C LEU A 33 -7.50 14.90 -0.54
N ASN A 34 -8.45 14.89 -1.48
CA ASN A 34 -9.71 14.17 -1.36
C ASN A 34 -9.58 12.64 -1.46
N ARG A 35 -8.40 12.12 -1.78
CA ARG A 35 -8.06 10.68 -1.75
C ARG A 35 -7.27 10.30 -0.51
N ILE A 36 -7.17 11.20 0.47
CA ILE A 36 -6.61 10.93 1.78
C ILE A 36 -7.76 10.63 2.73
N GLY A 37 -7.75 9.45 3.34
CA GLY A 37 -8.69 9.08 4.38
C GLY A 37 -8.24 9.61 5.74
N ILE A 38 -9.13 10.28 6.47
CA ILE A 38 -8.87 10.73 7.84
C ILE A 38 -10.08 10.39 8.71
N LEU A 39 -9.81 9.81 9.88
CA LEU A 39 -10.82 9.53 10.89
C LEU A 39 -11.32 10.85 11.51
N ALA A 40 -12.58 11.21 11.24
CA ALA A 40 -13.16 12.47 11.68
C ALA A 40 -13.33 12.51 13.21
N GLY A 41 -13.03 13.65 13.83
CA GLY A 41 -13.11 13.85 15.29
C GLY A 41 -11.98 13.17 16.08
N SER A 42 -10.90 12.77 15.42
CA SER A 42 -9.73 12.16 16.06
C SER A 42 -8.54 13.13 16.15
N ALA A 43 -7.55 12.81 16.97
CA ALA A 43 -6.29 13.56 17.04
C ALA A 43 -5.57 13.63 15.67
N ILE A 44 -5.79 12.63 14.82
CA ILE A 44 -5.25 12.57 13.46
C ILE A 44 -5.85 13.66 12.58
N GLU A 45 -7.14 13.99 12.77
CA GLU A 45 -7.78 15.12 12.10
C GLU A 45 -7.12 16.44 12.49
N ASP A 46 -6.89 16.66 13.80
CA ASP A 46 -6.24 17.88 14.28
C ASP A 46 -4.83 18.04 13.71
N TYR A 47 -4.05 16.94 13.67
CA TYR A 47 -2.73 16.92 13.02
C TYR A 47 -2.83 17.26 11.54
N TYR A 48 -3.71 16.59 10.80
CA TYR A 48 -3.87 16.80 9.36
C TYR A 48 -4.24 18.26 9.04
N LEU A 49 -5.18 18.82 9.81
CA LEU A 49 -5.61 20.20 9.65
C LEU A 49 -4.47 21.18 9.99
N GLY A 50 -3.69 20.94 11.04
CA GLY A 50 -2.58 21.81 11.42
C GLY A 50 -1.41 21.77 10.44
N GLU A 51 -0.97 20.56 10.06
CA GLU A 51 0.35 20.32 9.48
C GLU A 51 0.33 20.00 7.98
N VAL A 52 -0.83 19.62 7.43
CA VAL A 52 -0.96 19.17 6.04
C VAL A 52 -1.85 20.10 5.23
N SER A 53 -3.07 20.38 5.69
CA SER A 53 -4.06 21.10 4.90
C SER A 53 -4.24 22.58 5.24
N ASN A 54 -3.49 23.11 6.22
CA ASN A 54 -3.57 24.50 6.68
C ASN A 54 -5.00 24.90 7.11
N GLY A 55 -5.66 24.03 7.87
CA GLY A 55 -7.00 24.23 8.44
C GLY A 55 -8.14 23.89 7.50
N VAL A 56 -7.86 23.42 6.29
CA VAL A 56 -8.89 23.11 5.29
C VAL A 56 -9.32 21.64 5.40
N ARG A 57 -10.61 21.39 5.59
CA ARG A 57 -11.19 20.04 5.51
C ARG A 57 -11.38 19.63 4.05
N ASN A 58 -10.34 19.08 3.44
CA ASN A 58 -10.31 18.63 2.04
C ASN A 58 -9.94 17.15 1.86
N PHE A 59 -10.02 16.38 2.94
CA PHE A 59 -9.82 14.93 2.97
C PHE A 59 -11.13 14.15 2.81
N HIS A 60 -11.03 12.84 2.58
CA HIS A 60 -12.15 11.91 2.62
C HIS A 60 -12.47 11.50 4.08
N PRO A 61 -13.62 11.89 4.64
CA PRO A 61 -13.92 11.62 6.04
C PRO A 61 -14.26 10.14 6.26
N LEU A 62 -13.68 9.57 7.31
CA LEU A 62 -13.92 8.20 7.76
C LEU A 62 -14.50 8.22 9.18
N GLN A 63 -15.34 7.23 9.51
CA GLN A 63 -15.98 7.14 10.83
C GLN A 63 -15.39 6.02 11.69
N THR A 64 -14.92 4.94 11.07
CA THR A 64 -14.38 3.78 11.77
C THR A 64 -13.05 3.33 11.15
N TYR A 65 -12.29 2.52 11.90
CA TYR A 65 -11.07 1.90 11.37
C TYR A 65 -11.37 0.90 10.25
N ASP A 66 -12.50 0.20 10.27
CA ASP A 66 -12.92 -0.68 9.18
C ASP A 66 -13.19 0.09 7.87
N ASP A 67 -13.73 1.31 7.97
CA ASP A 67 -13.94 2.17 6.79
C ASP A 67 -12.62 2.50 6.10
N ILE A 68 -11.51 2.64 6.85
CA ILE A 68 -10.18 2.87 6.29
C ILE A 68 -9.81 1.71 5.37
N TYR A 69 -9.92 0.48 5.88
CA TYR A 69 -9.60 -0.72 5.13
C TYR A 69 -10.43 -0.86 3.86
N HIS A 70 -11.76 -0.75 3.99
CA HIS A 70 -12.66 -0.88 2.86
C HIS A 70 -12.43 0.21 1.81
N SER A 71 -12.16 1.45 2.22
CA SER A 71 -11.92 2.56 1.31
C SER A 71 -10.58 2.43 0.57
N LEU A 72 -9.54 1.91 1.23
CA LEU A 72 -8.24 1.61 0.62
C LEU A 72 -8.37 0.51 -0.45
N LEU A 73 -9.05 -0.59 -0.12
CA LEU A 73 -9.23 -1.70 -1.08
C LEU A 73 -10.15 -1.36 -2.25
N ALA A 74 -11.16 -0.53 -2.02
CA ALA A 74 -12.03 -0.04 -3.08
C ALA A 74 -11.37 1.02 -3.97
N GLY A 75 -10.16 1.49 -3.62
CA GLY A 75 -9.44 2.54 -4.36
C GLY A 75 -10.07 3.93 -4.22
N ILE A 76 -10.98 4.12 -3.26
CA ILE A 76 -11.63 5.40 -2.96
C ILE A 76 -10.58 6.38 -2.40
N ILE A 77 -9.74 5.87 -1.51
CA ILE A 77 -8.59 6.59 -0.94
C ILE A 77 -7.30 5.86 -1.30
N ASP A 78 -6.21 6.62 -1.42
CA ASP A 78 -4.87 6.10 -1.71
C ASP A 78 -4.02 5.94 -0.43
N ALA A 79 -4.32 6.71 0.62
CA ALA A 79 -3.60 6.67 1.89
C ALA A 79 -4.52 7.07 3.06
N SER A 80 -4.17 6.60 4.25
CA SER A 80 -4.79 7.01 5.51
C SER A 80 -3.72 7.16 6.58
N PHE A 81 -4.01 8.00 7.58
CA PHE A 81 -3.13 8.23 8.73
C PHE A 81 -3.62 7.38 9.90
N LEU A 82 -2.69 6.73 10.60
CA LEU A 82 -2.92 5.91 11.79
C LEU A 82 -1.75 6.05 12.76
N ASP A 83 -1.99 5.81 14.04
CA ASP A 83 -0.92 5.63 15.03
C ASP A 83 -0.08 4.39 14.70
N ASP A 84 1.24 4.49 14.88
CA ASP A 84 2.21 3.46 14.46
C ASP A 84 1.89 2.06 14.99
N GLY A 85 1.73 1.91 16.31
CA GLY A 85 1.38 0.61 16.90
C GLY A 85 0.05 0.05 16.40
N LEU A 86 -0.95 0.90 16.15
CA LEU A 86 -2.23 0.43 15.60
C LEU A 86 -2.05 -0.02 14.14
N ALA A 87 -1.30 0.74 13.34
CA ALA A 87 -0.99 0.40 11.97
C ALA A 87 -0.21 -0.92 11.86
N GLU A 88 0.80 -1.11 12.72
CA GLU A 88 1.58 -2.33 12.83
C GLU A 88 0.66 -3.52 13.15
N TYR A 89 -0.15 -3.40 14.19
CA TYR A 89 -1.05 -4.47 14.60
C TYR A 89 -2.04 -4.84 13.49
N ILE A 90 -2.71 -3.85 12.89
CA ILE A 90 -3.71 -4.09 11.84
C ILE A 90 -3.06 -4.75 10.63
N THR A 91 -1.92 -4.23 10.16
CA THR A 91 -1.25 -4.71 8.95
C THR A 91 -0.68 -6.11 9.15
N ASN A 92 -0.14 -6.41 10.33
CA ASN A 92 0.48 -7.70 10.63
C ASN A 92 -0.50 -8.82 11.01
N ASN A 93 -1.70 -8.47 11.48
CA ASN A 93 -2.64 -9.45 12.03
C ASN A 93 -4.02 -9.50 11.37
N ILE A 94 -4.52 -8.40 10.81
CA ILE A 94 -5.90 -8.31 10.34
C ILE A 94 -5.95 -8.15 8.81
N HIS A 95 -5.13 -7.25 8.27
CA HIS A 95 -5.20 -6.80 6.88
C HIS A 95 -3.84 -6.91 6.18
N CYS A 96 -3.45 -8.13 5.83
CA CYS A 96 -2.14 -8.48 5.25
C CYS A 96 -1.84 -7.87 3.87
N ASN A 97 -2.85 -7.32 3.21
CA ASN A 97 -2.74 -6.68 1.89
C ASN A 97 -2.49 -5.17 1.98
N LEU A 98 -2.45 -4.62 3.20
CA LEU A 98 -2.02 -3.25 3.43
C LEU A 98 -0.52 -3.19 3.68
N THR A 99 0.03 -1.99 3.60
CA THR A 99 1.44 -1.73 3.88
C THR A 99 1.56 -0.37 4.55
N ILE A 100 2.41 -0.31 5.57
CA ILE A 100 2.78 0.93 6.23
C ILE A 100 3.83 1.62 5.37
N ILE A 101 3.65 2.93 5.16
CA ILE A 101 4.48 3.72 4.26
C ILE A 101 5.09 4.88 5.04
N GLY A 102 6.38 5.10 4.79
CA GLY A 102 7.11 6.24 5.33
C GLY A 102 7.63 6.02 6.74
N ASN A 103 8.22 7.08 7.29
CA ASN A 103 8.73 7.12 8.65
C ASN A 103 7.78 7.91 9.54
N ASP A 104 7.92 7.72 10.85
CA ASP A 104 7.22 8.49 11.88
C ASP A 104 7.37 10.00 11.62
N PHE A 105 6.25 10.69 11.51
CA PHE A 105 6.17 12.12 11.22
C PHE A 105 5.60 12.95 12.39
N ASP A 106 4.94 12.29 13.34
CA ASP A 106 4.47 12.88 14.58
C ASP A 106 4.82 11.94 15.74
N LYS A 107 5.30 12.52 16.86
CA LYS A 107 5.69 11.75 18.04
C LYS A 107 4.69 11.99 19.15
N SER A 108 3.65 11.16 19.17
CA SER A 108 2.67 11.09 20.24
C SER A 108 3.01 9.96 21.22
N SER A 109 2.37 9.96 22.39
CA SER A 109 2.54 8.89 23.38
C SER A 109 1.23 8.65 24.11
N TYR A 110 0.94 7.39 24.41
CA TYR A 110 -0.21 7.01 25.23
C TYR A 110 0.03 7.34 26.70
N GLY A 111 -1.00 7.85 27.36
CA GLY A 111 -0.97 8.20 28.78
C GLY A 111 -2.24 7.77 29.49
N ILE A 112 -2.14 7.53 30.79
CA ILE A 112 -3.29 7.26 31.66
C ILE A 112 -3.67 8.56 32.34
N VAL A 113 -4.91 9.00 32.17
CA VAL A 113 -5.43 10.23 32.80
C VAL A 113 -6.15 9.86 34.10
N ILE A 114 -5.76 10.53 35.18
CA ILE A 114 -6.33 10.34 36.52
C ILE A 114 -6.93 11.66 37.06
N PRO A 115 -7.92 11.60 37.97
CA PRO A 115 -8.47 12.79 38.60
C PRO A 115 -7.42 13.59 39.36
N GLN A 116 -7.56 14.91 39.34
CA GLN A 116 -6.69 15.80 40.10
C GLN A 116 -6.80 15.47 41.60
N HIS A 117 -5.64 15.34 42.27
CA HIS A 117 -5.53 14.97 43.69
C HIS A 117 -5.96 13.53 44.04
N TRP A 118 -5.89 12.59 43.10
CA TRP A 118 -6.11 11.18 43.41
C TRP A 118 -5.02 10.64 44.36
N LEU A 119 -5.44 10.14 45.53
CA LEU A 119 -4.55 9.69 46.60
C LEU A 119 -3.58 8.56 46.20
N HIS A 120 -3.88 7.81 45.14
CA HIS A 120 -3.08 6.68 44.69
C HIS A 120 -2.21 6.97 43.45
N ALA A 121 -2.15 8.22 43.00
CA ALA A 121 -1.37 8.61 41.82
C ALA A 121 0.08 8.12 41.91
N GLN A 122 0.76 8.40 43.03
CA GLN A 122 2.14 7.98 43.24
C GLN A 122 2.31 6.46 43.26
N VAL A 123 1.34 5.74 43.83
CA VAL A 123 1.39 4.28 43.88
C VAL A 123 1.26 3.71 42.46
N LEU A 124 0.34 4.25 41.66
CA LEU A 124 0.17 3.85 40.26
C LEU A 124 1.46 4.04 39.46
N ASP A 125 2.11 5.21 39.58
CA ASP A 125 3.35 5.50 38.85
C ASP A 125 4.46 4.51 39.22
N VAL A 126 4.65 4.25 40.52
CA VAL A 126 5.66 3.28 40.99
C VAL A 126 5.33 1.88 40.48
N THR A 127 4.07 1.46 40.51
CA THR A 127 3.66 0.15 39.98
C THR A 127 3.92 0.04 38.47
N ILE A 128 3.64 1.08 37.68
CA ILE A 128 3.93 1.07 36.24
C ILE A 128 5.43 0.96 35.98
N LEU A 129 6.27 1.66 36.76
CA LEU A 129 7.73 1.54 36.66
C LEU A 129 8.20 0.11 36.98
N GLN A 130 7.66 -0.50 38.04
CA GLN A 130 7.97 -1.88 38.39
C GLN A 130 7.58 -2.87 37.29
N LEU A 131 6.41 -2.70 36.66
CA LEU A 131 5.98 -3.52 35.53
C LEU A 131 6.89 -3.36 34.30
N LYS A 132 7.43 -2.16 34.09
CA LYS A 132 8.39 -1.88 33.02
C LYS A 132 9.74 -2.54 33.31
N GLU A 133 10.29 -2.31 34.50
CA GLU A 133 11.59 -2.86 34.92
C GLU A 133 11.57 -4.38 35.05
N GLY A 134 10.43 -4.95 35.48
CA GLY A 134 10.20 -6.39 35.56
C GLY A 134 10.02 -7.07 34.20
N GLY A 135 9.88 -6.31 33.11
CA GLY A 135 9.67 -6.84 31.76
C GLY A 135 8.25 -7.30 31.48
N ASP A 136 7.29 -7.06 32.37
CA ASP A 136 5.89 -7.45 32.16
C ASP A 136 5.25 -6.71 30.98
N LEU A 137 5.56 -5.41 30.83
CA LEU A 137 5.12 -4.63 29.68
C LEU A 137 5.74 -5.12 28.37
N GLU A 138 6.99 -5.57 28.42
CA GLU A 138 7.68 -6.14 27.27
C GLU A 138 7.05 -7.48 26.86
N ASN A 139 6.74 -8.33 27.84
CA ASN A 139 6.02 -9.59 27.60
C ASN A 139 4.63 -9.35 26.99
N LEU A 140 3.92 -8.30 27.41
CA LEU A 140 2.66 -7.90 26.81
C LEU A 140 2.84 -7.42 25.37
N ARG A 141 3.88 -6.62 25.08
CA ARG A 141 4.22 -6.19 23.72
C ARG A 141 4.43 -7.40 22.82
N HIS A 142 5.32 -8.30 23.21
CA HIS A 142 5.59 -9.53 22.45
C HIS A 142 4.33 -10.37 22.24
N LYS A 143 3.49 -10.50 23.27
CA LYS A 143 2.25 -11.28 23.16
C LYS A 143 1.27 -10.74 22.12
N TRP A 144 1.15 -9.41 22.02
CA TRP A 144 0.13 -8.77 21.19
C TRP A 144 0.62 -8.33 19.81
N PHE A 145 1.92 -8.02 19.66
CA PHE A 145 2.47 -7.42 18.44
C PHE A 145 3.39 -8.38 17.66
N ASP A 146 4.13 -9.27 18.31
CA ASP A 146 5.06 -10.18 17.61
C ASP A 146 4.38 -11.41 17.00
N MET A 147 3.15 -11.74 17.45
CA MET A 147 2.35 -12.72 16.73
C MET A 147 1.95 -12.09 15.40
N GLN A 148 2.56 -12.54 14.30
CA GLN A 148 2.17 -12.17 12.95
C GLN A 148 1.27 -13.26 12.37
N THR A 149 -0.01 -12.93 12.17
CA THR A 149 -0.97 -13.86 11.55
C THR A 149 -0.79 -13.87 10.02
N CYS A 150 -0.35 -12.76 9.46
CA CYS A 150 -0.02 -12.65 8.04
C CYS A 150 1.28 -13.40 7.75
N SER A 151 1.22 -14.45 6.93
CA SER A 151 2.45 -15.04 6.38
C SER A 151 3.14 -14.04 5.47
N ASP A 152 4.46 -14.02 5.52
CA ASP A 152 5.37 -13.20 4.72
C ASP A 152 5.25 -13.57 3.23
N SER A 153 4.11 -13.24 2.62
CA SER A 153 3.81 -13.46 1.21
C SER A 153 4.41 -12.35 0.36
N SER A 154 5.66 -11.99 0.68
CA SER A 154 6.56 -11.12 -0.08
C SER A 154 7.00 -11.74 -1.41
N GLN A 155 6.25 -12.72 -1.92
CA GLN A 155 6.21 -13.08 -3.32
C GLN A 155 4.89 -12.60 -3.90
N ILE A 156 4.75 -11.28 -4.06
CA ILE A 156 3.93 -10.74 -5.14
C ILE A 156 4.62 -11.22 -6.42
N LEU A 157 4.34 -12.46 -6.84
CA LEU A 157 4.49 -12.88 -8.22
C LEU A 157 3.65 -11.87 -8.98
N THR A 158 4.34 -10.90 -9.56
CA THR A 158 3.72 -9.86 -10.38
C THR A 158 3.23 -10.60 -11.60
N GLU A 159 2.00 -11.11 -11.54
CA GLU A 159 1.39 -11.83 -12.64
C GLU A 159 1.28 -10.84 -13.78
N ILE A 160 2.14 -11.00 -14.78
CA ILE A 160 2.14 -10.20 -15.98
C ILE A 160 0.79 -10.45 -16.66
N GLY A 161 -0.13 -9.50 -16.49
CA GLY A 161 -1.48 -9.62 -17.02
C GLY A 161 -1.46 -9.97 -18.50
N ILE A 162 -2.35 -10.87 -18.90
CA ILE A 162 -2.52 -11.34 -20.29
C ILE A 162 -2.66 -10.19 -21.30
N GLU A 163 -3.12 -9.01 -20.88
CA GLU A 163 -3.19 -7.82 -21.71
C GLU A 163 -1.80 -7.36 -22.20
N ALA A 164 -0.78 -7.39 -21.34
CA ALA A 164 0.58 -6.97 -21.69
C ALA A 164 1.28 -7.95 -22.65
N THR A 165 0.86 -9.22 -22.69
CA THR A 165 1.43 -10.24 -23.58
C THR A 165 0.65 -10.43 -24.89
N SER A 166 -0.58 -9.93 -24.98
CA SER A 166 -1.47 -10.06 -26.14
C SER A 166 -0.85 -9.54 -27.46
N GLY A 167 -0.15 -8.39 -27.41
CA GLY A 167 0.49 -7.80 -28.58
C GLY A 167 1.57 -8.68 -29.19
N LEU A 168 2.30 -9.43 -28.37
CA LEU A 168 3.33 -10.35 -28.84
C LEU A 168 2.72 -11.51 -29.63
N PHE A 169 1.64 -12.10 -29.13
CA PHE A 169 0.92 -13.17 -29.83
C PHE A 169 0.35 -12.72 -31.18
N LEU A 170 -0.15 -11.48 -31.28
CA LEU A 170 -0.63 -10.92 -32.54
C LEU A 170 0.50 -10.79 -33.58
N VAL A 171 1.66 -10.27 -33.17
CA VAL A 171 2.82 -10.10 -34.06
C VAL A 171 3.32 -11.46 -34.57
N PHE A 172 3.45 -12.45 -33.68
CA PHE A 172 3.81 -13.82 -34.07
C PHE A 172 2.79 -14.44 -35.03
N GLY A 173 1.49 -14.22 -34.79
CA GLY A 173 0.42 -14.69 -35.66
C GLY A 173 0.54 -14.11 -37.08
N VAL A 174 0.78 -12.81 -37.21
CA VAL A 174 0.94 -12.15 -38.52
C VAL A 174 2.18 -12.65 -39.24
N ILE A 175 3.32 -12.75 -38.55
CA ILE A 175 4.59 -13.20 -39.15
C ILE A 175 4.51 -14.65 -39.64
N SER A 176 3.74 -15.50 -38.94
CA SER A 176 3.56 -16.90 -39.35
C SER A 176 2.56 -17.06 -40.51
N THR A 177 1.47 -16.29 -40.49
CA THR A 177 0.37 -16.45 -41.46
C THR A 177 0.64 -15.77 -42.81
N LEU A 178 1.30 -14.61 -42.83
CA LEU A 178 1.58 -13.86 -44.07
C LEU A 178 2.40 -14.67 -45.10
N PRO A 179 3.51 -15.34 -44.72
CA PRO A 179 4.31 -16.13 -45.65
C PRO A 179 3.55 -17.38 -46.15
N LEU A 180 2.78 -18.04 -45.29
CA LEU A 180 1.95 -19.18 -45.67
C LEU A 180 0.89 -18.79 -46.70
N LEU A 181 0.24 -17.63 -46.51
CA LEU A 181 -0.72 -17.08 -47.46
C LEU A 181 -0.07 -16.76 -48.80
N LEU A 182 1.09 -16.08 -48.80
CA LEU A 182 1.81 -15.75 -50.03
C LEU A 182 2.27 -17.01 -50.78
N PHE A 183 2.77 -18.03 -50.06
CA PHE A 183 3.15 -19.30 -50.66
C PHE A 183 1.96 -20.03 -51.30
N ALA A 184 0.84 -20.14 -50.57
CA ALA A 184 -0.38 -20.74 -51.09
C ALA A 184 -0.94 -19.97 -52.30
N TRP A 185 -0.84 -18.64 -52.30
CA TRP A 185 -1.30 -17.80 -53.41
C TRP A 185 -0.41 -17.97 -54.65
N LYS A 186 0.91 -18.03 -54.46
CA LYS A 186 1.88 -18.31 -55.52
C LYS A 186 1.68 -19.70 -56.13
N GLU A 187 1.45 -20.71 -55.31
CA GLU A 187 1.22 -22.08 -55.80
C GLU A 187 -0.08 -22.16 -56.61
N ARG A 188 -1.15 -21.47 -56.17
CA ARG A 188 -2.40 -21.35 -56.94
C ARG A 188 -2.20 -20.65 -58.30
N GLN A 189 -1.39 -19.60 -58.36
CA GLN A 189 -1.05 -18.92 -59.61
C GLN A 189 -0.25 -19.83 -60.55
N ASN A 190 0.70 -20.59 -60.01
CA ASN A 190 1.55 -21.49 -60.77
C ASN A 190 0.75 -22.66 -61.38
N ILE A 191 -0.21 -23.20 -60.61
CA ILE A 191 -1.15 -24.23 -61.09
C ILE A 191 -2.07 -23.67 -62.17
N LYS A 192 -2.60 -22.45 -62.00
CA LYS A 192 -3.43 -21.80 -63.03
C LYS A 192 -2.66 -21.54 -64.32
N ASN A 193 -1.41 -21.09 -64.24
CA ASN A 193 -0.56 -20.86 -65.42
C ASN A 193 -0.08 -22.14 -66.10
N ARG A 194 -0.23 -23.33 -65.48
CA ARG A 194 0.04 -24.63 -66.10
C ARG A 194 -1.19 -25.30 -66.71
N LEU A 195 -2.39 -24.82 -66.38
CA LEU A 195 -3.67 -25.37 -66.86
C LEU A 195 -4.27 -24.56 -68.03
N PHE A 196 -3.55 -23.55 -68.54
CA PHE A 196 -3.84 -22.81 -69.76
C PHE A 196 -2.61 -22.77 -70.67
#